data_AF-A0A1C5UQC6-F1
#
_entry.id   AF-A0A1C5UQC6-F1
#
_cell.length_a   1.000
_cell.length_b   1.000
_cell.length_c   1.000
_cell.angle_alpha   90.00
_cell.angle_beta   90.00
_cell.angle_gamma   90.00
#
_symmetry.space_group_name_H-M   'P 1'
#
loop_
_entity.id
_entity.type
_entity.pdbx_description
1 polymer ?
#
loop_
_entity_poly.entity_id
_entity_poly.type
_entity_poly.pdbx_seq_one_letter_code
_entity_poly.pdbx_strand_id
1 'polypeptide(L)' 'MRPMREKMHTGELYLPNDDEIFQDQIRKLDRLYDFNMTRPTQLDKRNAERDVCGDW' A
#
# COMPACT_ATOMS: atom_id res chain seq x y z
N MET A 1 -21.22 13.80 -2.72
CA MET A 1 -20.82 12.50 -3.28
C MET A 1 -19.59 12.04 -2.50
N ARG A 2 -19.52 10.77 -2.06
CA ARG A 2 -18.35 10.26 -1.32
C ARG A 2 -17.09 10.30 -2.21
N PRO A 3 -15.89 10.56 -1.65
CA PRO A 3 -14.62 10.43 -2.37
C PRO A 3 -14.43 9.01 -2.92
N MET A 4 -13.70 8.85 -4.03
CA MET A 4 -13.44 7.52 -4.62
C MET A 4 -12.76 6.57 -3.63
N ARG A 5 -11.85 7.09 -2.81
CA ARG A 5 -11.16 6.33 -1.77
C ARG A 5 -12.10 5.77 -0.70
N GLU A 6 -13.11 6.52 -0.28
CA GLU A 6 -14.11 6.03 0.68
C GLU A 6 -14.96 4.93 0.05
N LYS A 7 -15.37 5.11 -1.22
CA LYS A 7 -16.14 4.11 -1.98
C LYS A 7 -15.42 2.78 -2.16
N MET A 8 -14.09 2.81 -2.32
CA MET A 8 -13.25 1.61 -2.37
C MET A 8 -13.37 0.76 -1.10
N HIS A 9 -13.56 1.37 0.07
CA HIS A 9 -13.68 0.67 1.34
C HIS A 9 -15.13 0.27 1.68
N THR A 10 -16.13 0.94 1.11
CA THR A 10 -17.55 0.65 1.35
C THR A 10 -18.14 -0.38 0.37
N GLY A 11 -17.39 -0.75 -0.68
CA GLY A 11 -17.86 -1.66 -1.73
C GLY A 11 -18.77 -0.99 -2.77
N GLU A 12 -18.88 0.34 -2.73
CA GLU A 12 -19.55 1.11 -3.78
C GLU A 12 -18.72 1.11 -5.08
N LEU A 13 -19.37 1.39 -6.22
CA LEU A 13 -18.66 1.59 -7.48
C LEU A 13 -17.67 2.76 -7.35
N TYR A 14 -16.39 2.46 -7.54
CA TYR A 14 -15.29 3.42 -7.52
C TYR A 14 -14.45 3.33 -8.79
N LEU A 15 -13.67 4.38 -9.05
CA LEU A 15 -12.73 4.42 -10.17
C LEU A 15 -11.33 4.07 -9.64
N PRO A 16 -10.75 2.91 -9.99
CA PRO A 16 -9.42 2.53 -9.49
C PRO A 16 -8.30 3.42 -10.04
N ASN A 17 -8.53 4.09 -11.17
CA ASN A 17 -7.58 5.03 -11.78
C ASN A 17 -7.80 6.50 -11.32
N ASP A 18 -8.61 6.71 -10.27
CA ASP A 18 -8.67 8.02 -9.61
C ASP A 18 -7.27 8.42 -9.11
N ASP A 19 -6.89 9.68 -9.29
CA ASP A 19 -5.52 10.15 -9.04
C ASP A 19 -5.08 9.90 -7.59
N GLU A 20 -5.96 10.07 -6.60
CA GLU A 20 -5.61 9.85 -5.18
C GLU A 20 -5.33 8.36 -4.93
N ILE A 21 -6.21 7.49 -5.45
CA ILE A 21 -6.07 6.03 -5.30
C ILE A 21 -4.81 5.56 -6.03
N PHE A 22 -4.60 5.99 -7.27
CA PHE A 22 -3.48 5.57 -8.09
C PHE A 22 -2.14 5.97 -7.47
N GLN A 23 -1.99 7.24 -7.07
CA GLN A 23 -0.78 7.72 -6.42
C GLN A 23 -0.51 6.99 -5.11
N ASP A 24 -1.55 6.70 -4.33
CA ASP A 24 -1.40 5.93 -3.11
C ASP A 24 -0.91 4.50 -3.40
N GLN A 25 -1.53 3.79 -4.35
CA GLN A 25 -1.14 2.43 -4.74
C GLN A 25 0.31 2.35 -5.23
N ILE A 26 0.78 3.30 -6.03
CA ILE A 26 2.18 3.34 -6.48
C ILE A 26 3.14 3.40 -5.28
N ARG A 27 2.88 4.26 -4.29
CA ARG A 27 3.70 4.33 -3.07
C ARG A 27 3.71 3.02 -2.28
N LYS A 28 2.60 2.28 -2.29
CA LYS A 28 2.53 0.95 -1.63
C LYS A 28 3.36 -0.08 -2.38
N LEU A 29 3.33 -0.06 -3.71
CA LEU A 29 4.12 -0.96 -4.56
C LEU A 29 5.63 -0.73 -4.38
N ASP A 30 6.07 0.53 -4.28
CA ASP A 30 7.48 0.85 -4.01
C ASP A 30 7.94 0.27 -2.68
N ARG A 31 7.14 0.41 -1.61
CA ARG A 31 7.45 -0.19 -0.30
C ARG A 31 7.43 -1.72 -0.33
N LEU A 32 6.46 -2.30 -1.05
CA LEU A 32 6.38 -3.75 -1.22
C LEU A 32 7.61 -4.30 -1.94
N TYR A 33 8.18 -3.54 -2.88
CA TYR A 33 9.43 -3.89 -3.53
C TYR A 33 10.58 -3.98 -2.52
N ASP A 34 10.79 -2.95 -1.69
CA ASP A 34 11.85 -2.95 -0.67
C ASP A 34 11.69 -4.11 0.32
N PHE A 35 10.46 -4.37 0.78
CA PHE A 35 10.14 -5.52 1.62
C PHE A 35 10.46 -6.86 0.94
N ASN A 36 10.08 -7.04 -0.33
CA ASN A 36 10.31 -8.26 -1.09
C ASN A 36 11.80 -8.49 -1.43
N MET A 37 12.61 -7.43 -1.41
CA MET A 37 14.06 -7.52 -1.58
C MET A 37 14.80 -8.01 -0.33
N THR A 38 14.09 -8.26 0.78
CA THR A 38 14.66 -8.86 1.99
C THR A 38 14.78 -10.39 1.88
N ARG A 39 15.89 -10.94 2.39
CA ARG A 39 16.10 -12.40 2.53
C ARG A 39 15.50 -12.90 3.85
N PRO A 40 15.17 -14.21 3.97
CA PRO A 40 14.68 -14.80 5.22
C PRO A 40 15.61 -14.58 6.43
N THR A 41 16.93 -14.46 6.19
CA THR A 41 17.94 -14.22 7.23
C THR A 41 18.09 -12.75 7.64
N GLN A 42 17.37 -11.82 6.98
CA GLN A 42 17.43 -10.38 7.26
C GLN A 42 16.21 -9.93 8.06
N LEU A 43 15.91 -10.64 9.15
CA LEU A 43 14.68 -10.45 9.92
C LEU A 43 14.56 -9.01 10.46
N ASP A 44 15.65 -8.41 10.93
CA ASP A 44 15.64 -7.03 11.43
C ASP A 44 15.29 -6.02 10.35
N LYS A 45 15.85 -6.17 9.14
CA LYS A 45 15.50 -5.32 8.00
C LYS A 45 14.04 -5.51 7.60
N ARG A 46 13.58 -6.76 7.56
CA ARG A 46 12.19 -7.08 7.21
C ARG A 46 11.19 -6.54 8.23
N ASN A 47 11.55 -6.55 9.51
CA ASN A 47 10.76 -5.93 10.58
C ASN A 47 10.72 -4.41 10.41
N ALA A 48 11.86 -3.77 10.12
CA ALA A 48 11.90 -2.33 9.84
C ALA A 48 11.02 -1.94 8.64
N GLU A 49 11.07 -2.70 7.54
CA GLU A 49 10.20 -2.45 6.37
C GLU A 49 8.71 -2.66 6.70
N ARG A 50 8.38 -3.63 7.57
CA ARG A 50 7.01 -3.84 8.06
C ARG A 50 6.53 -2.66 8.89
N ASP A 51 7.37 -2.15 9.80
CA ASP A 51 7.00 -1.06 10.70
C ASP A 51 6.83 0.27 9.94
N VAL A 52 7.57 0.49 8.85
CA VAL A 52 7.41 1.65 7.94
C VAL A 52 6.16 1.54 7.07
N CYS A 53 5.77 0.32 6.68
CA CYS A 53 4.54 0.08 5.93
C CYS A 53 3.27 0.46 6.71
N GLY A 54 3.30 0.41 8.05
CA GLY A 54 2.10 0.43 8.87
C GLY A 54 1.29 -0.87 8.72
N ASP A 55 0.31 -1.07 9.60
CA ASP A 55 -0.67 -2.14 9.44
C ASP A 55 -1.48 -1.87 8.16
N TRP A 56 -1.12 -2.56 7.07
CA TRP A 56 -1.83 -2.55 5.79
C TRP A 56 -3.28 -2.99 5.92
#